data_AF-A0A6S6TB15-F1
#
_entry.id   AF-A0A6S6TB15-F1
#
_cell.length_a   1.000
_cell.length_b   1.000
_cell.length_c   1.000
_cell.angle_alpha   90.00
_cell.angle_beta   90.00
_cell.angle_gamma   90.00
#
_symmetry.space_group_name_H-M   'P 1'
#
loop_
_entity.id
_entity.type
_entity.pdbx_description
1 polymer ?
#
loop_
_entity_poly.entity_id
_entity_poly.type
_entity_poly.pdbx_seq_one_letter_code
_entity_poly.pdbx_strand_id
1 'polypeptide(L)'
;MSKLVKPIEYASSKGISRQAVYAKIKKGTLEAKTVDGKMYIVVDEVELIDEKETSKEEVVPHLIDVKELLTSKDQTISVLQESISDLKHTNTEINTTLRGEIELLKQVFTEMRNLYVKQVDYMVVDKQKELEEASSIEVVSDRELEEDENCWITLDEFFERCQIHKEKRKVKVVKRLRKAFMKNDERIKMEDDTIYLSCYHFYEDILNKKL
;
A
#
# COMPACT_ATOMS: atom_id res chain seq x y z
N MET A 1 37.09 16.48 35.97
CA MET A 1 36.49 15.70 34.85
C MET A 1 35.36 16.54 34.27
N SER A 2 35.21 16.63 32.94
CA SER A 2 34.17 17.47 32.34
C SER A 2 32.79 16.82 32.47
N LYS A 3 31.80 17.54 33.03
CA LYS A 3 30.43 17.04 33.21
C LYS A 3 29.54 17.51 32.06
N LEU A 4 28.76 16.59 31.49
CA LEU A 4 27.77 16.91 30.47
C LEU A 4 26.42 17.22 31.13
N VAL A 5 25.93 18.44 30.93
CA VAL A 5 24.67 18.92 31.54
C VAL A 5 23.69 19.34 30.43
N LYS A 6 22.40 19.05 30.60
CA LYS A 6 21.40 19.50 29.62
C LYS A 6 21.26 21.03 29.68
N PRO A 7 21.01 21.73 28.55
CA PRO A 7 20.81 23.17 28.54
C PRO A 7 19.74 23.68 29.52
N ILE A 8 18.72 22.85 29.80
CA ILE A 8 17.64 23.19 30.75
C ILE A 8 18.14 23.15 32.20
N GLU A 9 18.99 22.19 32.53
CA GLU A 9 19.56 22.02 33.87
C GLU A 9 20.61 23.11 34.12
N TYR A 10 21.41 23.42 33.10
CA TYR A 10 22.39 24.51 33.14
C TYR A 10 21.73 25.89 33.31
N ALA A 11 20.63 26.13 32.60
CA ALA A 11 19.82 27.34 32.74
C ALA A 11 19.34 27.52 34.19
N SER A 12 18.80 26.46 34.79
CA SER A 12 18.33 26.46 36.17
C SER A 12 19.47 26.62 37.18
N SER A 13 20.64 26.00 36.97
CA SER A 13 21.76 26.11 37.90
C SER A 13 22.42 27.49 37.91
N LYS A 14 22.45 28.18 36.76
CA LYS A 14 23.03 29.52 36.62
C LYS A 14 22.00 30.65 36.74
N GLY A 15 20.70 30.35 36.88
CA GLY A 15 19.63 31.35 37.00
C GLY A 15 19.38 32.16 35.71
N ILE A 16 19.67 31.57 34.54
CA ILE A 16 19.58 32.24 33.23
C ILE A 16 18.43 31.63 32.42
N SER A 17 17.79 32.42 31.53
CA SER A 17 16.75 31.89 30.65
C SER A 17 17.29 30.85 29.67
N ARG A 18 16.48 29.82 29.33
CA ARG A 18 16.85 28.80 28.34
C ARG A 18 17.28 29.40 26.99
N GLN A 19 16.62 30.49 26.58
CA GLN A 19 16.96 31.20 25.34
C GLN A 19 18.34 31.86 25.41
N ALA A 20 18.69 32.47 26.55
CA ALA A 20 20.01 33.06 26.74
C ALA A 20 21.11 32.00 26.75
N VAL A 21 20.85 30.79 27.27
CA VAL A 21 21.78 29.66 27.15
C VAL A 21 22.03 29.27 25.69
N TYR A 22 20.97 29.12 24.87
CA TYR A 22 21.12 28.85 23.44
C TYR A 22 21.83 29.99 22.69
N ALA A 23 21.57 31.25 23.08
CA ALA A 23 22.26 32.40 22.51
C ALA A 23 23.76 32.38 22.83
N LYS A 24 24.14 32.02 24.06
CA LYS A 24 25.55 31.85 24.47
C LYS A 24 26.24 30.70 23.74
N ILE A 25 25.54 29.59 23.52
CA ILE A 25 26.05 28.47 22.68
C ILE A 25 26.26 28.94 21.24
N LYS A 26 25.28 29.65 20.65
CA LYS A 26 25.38 30.17 19.28
C LYS A 26 26.48 31.22 19.11
N LYS A 27 26.75 32.00 20.16
CA LYS A 27 27.85 32.98 20.22
C LYS A 27 29.22 32.33 20.45
N GLY A 28 29.29 31.03 20.73
CA GLY A 28 30.54 30.31 21.01
C GLY A 28 31.12 30.60 22.40
N THR A 29 30.36 31.22 23.30
CA THR A 29 30.78 31.52 24.68
C THR A 29 30.57 30.33 25.62
N LEU A 30 29.73 29.36 25.25
CA LEU A 30 29.52 28.11 25.98
C LEU A 30 29.82 26.94 25.06
N GLU A 31 30.69 26.04 25.50
CA GLU A 31 30.99 24.81 24.78
C GLU A 31 29.83 23.83 24.89
N ALA A 32 29.29 23.45 23.73
CA ALA A 32 28.22 22.46 23.62
C ALA A 32 28.65 21.29 22.74
N LYS A 33 28.27 20.09 23.15
CA LYS A 33 28.50 18.84 22.42
C LYS A 33 27.18 18.14 22.14
N THR A 34 27.03 17.65 20.91
CA THR A 34 25.89 16.82 20.54
C THR A 34 26.25 15.36 20.75
N VAL A 35 25.50 14.66 21.60
CA VAL A 35 25.62 13.22 21.83
C VAL A 35 24.24 12.61 21.62
N ASP A 36 24.12 11.61 20.74
CA ASP A 36 22.85 10.93 20.44
C ASP A 36 21.72 11.90 20.00
N GLY A 37 22.06 12.88 19.14
CA GLY A 37 21.12 13.90 18.65
C GLY A 37 20.65 14.91 19.70
N LYS A 38 21.13 14.83 20.94
CA LYS A 38 20.80 15.73 22.04
C LYS A 38 21.99 16.64 22.37
N MET A 39 21.70 17.91 22.61
CA MET A 39 22.69 18.93 22.96
C MET A 39 23.00 18.91 24.45
N TYR A 40 24.28 18.90 24.80
CA TYR A 40 24.78 18.98 26.17
C TYR A 40 25.81 20.11 26.27
N ILE A 41 25.86 20.76 27.42
CA ILE A 41 26.87 21.77 27.75
C ILE A 41 27.97 21.07 28.52
N VAL A 42 29.22 21.32 28.10
CA VAL A 42 30.41 20.81 28.77
C VAL A 42 30.72 21.79 29.90
N VAL A 43 30.63 21.34 31.15
CA VAL A 43 30.96 22.15 32.33
C VAL A 43 32.23 21.57 32.94
N ASP A 44 33.27 22.39 33.02
CA ASP A 44 34.46 22.06 33.79
C ASP A 44 34.23 22.39 35.27
N GLU A 45 34.65 21.47 36.15
CA GLU A 45 34.44 21.55 37.60
C GLU A 45 35.06 22.79 38.26
N VAL A 46 35.89 23.55 37.54
CA VAL A 46 36.60 24.75 38.01
C VAL A 46 35.72 26.00 37.97
N GLU A 47 34.63 26.04 37.18
CA GLU A 47 33.75 27.21 37.06
C GLU A 47 32.67 27.32 38.16
N LEU A 48 32.67 26.40 39.14
CA LEU A 48 31.70 26.42 40.24
C LEU A 48 32.13 27.30 41.43
N ILE A 49 33.35 27.87 41.42
CA ILE A 49 33.91 28.59 42.58
C ILE A 49 34.00 30.12 42.36
N ASP A 50 34.07 30.65 41.14
CA ASP A 50 34.35 32.08 40.92
C ASP A 50 33.24 32.83 40.17
N GLU A 51 32.08 33.07 40.79
CA GLU A 51 31.17 34.18 40.40
C GLU A 51 30.41 34.74 41.62
N LYS A 52 31.11 34.95 42.74
CA LYS A 52 30.71 35.92 43.77
C LYS A 52 31.81 36.95 43.88
N GLU A 53 31.85 37.90 42.96
CA GLU A 53 32.19 39.30 43.24
C GLU A 53 32.18 40.16 41.98
N THR A 54 31.62 41.35 42.14
CA THR A 54 31.85 42.56 41.33
C THR A 54 31.38 42.59 39.87
N SER A 55 30.17 43.11 39.67
CA SER A 55 29.94 44.15 38.67
C SER A 55 28.79 45.06 39.13
N LYS A 56 29.15 46.11 39.88
CA LYS A 56 28.35 47.34 39.93
C LYS A 56 28.52 47.99 38.55
N GLU A 57 27.66 47.64 37.61
CA GLU A 57 27.47 48.45 36.40
C GLU A 57 26.11 49.12 36.47
N GLU A 58 26.13 50.36 36.02
CA GLU A 58 25.16 51.41 36.23
C GLU A 58 23.76 50.99 35.76
N VAL A 59 22.82 51.03 36.69
CA VAL A 59 21.39 51.03 36.37
C VAL A 59 21.07 52.40 35.77
N VAL A 60 21.29 52.56 34.47
CA VAL A 60 20.59 53.57 33.68
C VAL A 60 19.13 53.12 33.64
N PRO A 61 18.17 53.84 34.24
CA PRO A 61 16.79 53.46 34.13
C PRO A 61 16.35 53.79 32.71
N HIS A 62 16.44 52.82 31.81
CA HIS A 62 15.51 52.72 30.71
C HIS A 62 14.11 52.52 31.33
N LEU A 63 13.52 53.64 31.76
CA LEU A 63 12.08 53.88 31.77
C LEU A 63 11.62 53.86 30.30
N ILE A 64 11.83 52.73 29.62
CA ILE A 64 10.95 52.34 28.53
C ILE A 64 9.60 52.28 29.21
N ASP A 65 8.66 53.11 28.76
CA ASP A 65 7.35 53.24 29.35
C ASP A 65 6.74 51.84 29.46
N VAL A 66 6.80 51.26 30.67
CA VAL A 66 6.43 49.87 30.93
C VAL A 66 4.96 49.66 30.53
N LYS A 67 4.16 50.72 30.55
CA LYS A 67 2.79 50.72 30.07
C LYS A 67 2.72 50.53 28.56
N GLU A 68 3.54 51.21 27.78
CA GLU A 68 3.59 51.04 26.32
C GLU A 68 4.08 49.64 25.93
N LEU A 69 5.04 49.10 26.67
CA LEU A 69 5.49 47.72 26.47
C LEU A 69 4.41 46.70 26.83
N LEU A 70 3.65 46.94 27.90
CA LEU A 70 2.52 46.09 28.29
C LEU A 70 1.41 46.14 27.24
N THR A 71 1.02 47.32 26.76
CA THR A 71 -0.01 47.45 25.73
C THR A 71 0.42 46.82 24.41
N SER A 72 1.68 46.95 24.01
CA SER A 72 2.22 46.26 22.81
C SER A 72 2.19 44.74 22.97
N LYS A 73 2.50 44.22 24.17
CA LYS A 73 2.39 42.78 24.46
C LYS A 73 0.94 42.31 24.48
N ASP A 74 0.03 43.07 25.05
CA ASP A 74 -1.40 42.75 25.08
C ASP A 74 -1.99 42.73 23.66
N GLN A 75 -1.59 43.68 22.81
CA GLN A 75 -1.93 43.68 21.39
C GLN A 75 -1.38 42.43 20.68
N THR A 76 -0.13 42.06 20.97
CA THR A 76 0.47 40.83 20.42
C THR A 76 -0.28 39.59 20.87
N ILE A 77 -0.67 39.53 22.15
CA ILE A 77 -1.46 38.42 22.71
C ILE A 77 -2.82 38.37 22.02
N SER A 78 -3.47 39.50 21.78
CA SER A 78 -4.75 39.57 21.06
C SER A 78 -4.64 39.01 19.64
N VAL A 79 -3.61 39.43 18.89
CA VAL A 79 -3.36 38.92 17.53
C VAL A 79 -3.06 37.43 17.54
N LEU A 80 -2.28 36.95 18.52
CA LEU A 80 -2.00 35.52 18.67
C LEU A 80 -3.26 34.72 19.03
N GLN A 81 -4.14 35.27 19.86
CA GLN A 81 -5.42 34.64 20.21
C GLN A 81 -6.35 34.56 19.00
N GLU A 82 -6.44 35.61 18.19
CA GLU A 82 -7.18 35.63 16.93
C GLU A 82 -6.62 34.60 15.96
N SER A 83 -5.31 34.56 15.74
CA SER A 83 -4.65 33.56 14.89
C SER A 83 -4.89 32.13 15.37
N ILE A 84 -4.88 31.88 16.69
CA ILE A 84 -5.22 30.57 17.25
C ILE A 84 -6.69 30.22 17.00
N SER A 85 -7.59 31.21 17.09
CA SER A 85 -9.01 31.02 16.79
C SER A 85 -9.22 30.65 15.32
N ASP A 86 -8.57 31.37 14.41
CA ASP A 86 -8.61 31.08 12.97
C ASP A 86 -8.02 29.71 12.66
N LEU A 87 -6.87 29.37 13.22
CA LEU A 87 -6.26 28.04 13.09
C LEU A 87 -7.19 26.93 13.57
N LYS A 88 -7.90 27.14 14.68
CA LYS A 88 -8.90 26.18 15.16
C LYS A 88 -10.06 26.07 14.18
N HIS A 89 -10.57 27.19 13.67
CA HIS A 89 -11.65 27.22 12.70
C HIS A 89 -11.28 26.49 11.41
N THR A 90 -10.14 26.82 10.80
CA THR A 90 -9.63 26.16 9.59
C THR A 90 -9.41 24.66 9.83
N ASN A 91 -8.89 24.27 11.00
CA ASN A 91 -8.71 22.85 11.31
C ASN A 91 -10.07 22.14 11.47
N THR A 92 -11.08 22.80 12.04
CA THR A 92 -12.44 22.23 12.07
C THR A 92 -13.03 22.07 10.68
N GLU A 93 -12.87 23.06 9.79
CA GLU A 93 -13.35 23.01 8.40
C GLU A 93 -12.65 21.92 7.57
N ILE A 94 -11.34 21.78 7.73
CA ILE A 94 -10.57 20.71 7.09
C ILE A 94 -11.09 19.35 7.57
N ASN A 95 -11.27 19.18 8.89
CA ASN A 95 -11.75 17.91 9.44
C ASN A 95 -13.19 17.59 9.01
N THR A 96 -14.09 18.58 8.91
CA THR A 96 -15.45 18.33 8.42
C THR A 96 -15.45 17.95 6.94
N THR A 97 -14.61 18.62 6.13
CA THR A 97 -14.45 18.31 4.70
C THR A 97 -13.89 16.91 4.50
N LEU A 98 -12.78 16.56 5.17
CA LEU A 98 -12.19 15.23 5.10
C LEU A 98 -13.16 14.14 5.58
N ARG A 99 -13.96 14.39 6.62
CA ARG A 99 -15.01 13.46 7.04
C ARG A 99 -16.06 13.28 5.94
N GLY A 100 -16.48 14.35 5.27
CA GLY A 100 -17.39 14.28 4.13
C GLY A 100 -16.82 13.47 2.96
N GLU A 101 -15.54 13.68 2.63
CA GLU A 101 -14.85 12.89 1.59
C GLU A 101 -14.76 11.41 1.96
N ILE A 102 -14.48 11.07 3.22
CA ILE A 102 -14.47 9.69 3.70
C ILE A 102 -15.87 9.07 3.61
N GLU A 103 -16.92 9.82 3.95
CA GLU A 103 -18.32 9.36 3.84
C GLU A 103 -18.66 9.04 2.38
N LEU A 104 -18.33 9.94 1.46
CA LEU A 104 -18.53 9.74 0.02
C LEU A 104 -17.77 8.51 -0.47
N LEU A 105 -16.53 8.34 -0.04
CA LEU A 105 -15.72 7.19 -0.40
C LEU A 105 -16.35 5.88 0.11
N LYS A 106 -16.86 5.85 1.35
CA LYS A 106 -17.59 4.70 1.89
C LYS A 106 -18.86 4.39 1.10
N GLN A 107 -19.59 5.41 0.66
CA GLN A 107 -20.76 5.24 -0.20
C GLN A 107 -20.37 4.58 -1.52
N VAL A 108 -19.36 5.11 -2.21
CA VAL A 108 -18.83 4.54 -3.46
C VAL A 108 -18.35 3.09 -3.25
N PHE A 109 -17.64 2.80 -2.17
CA PHE A 109 -17.24 1.42 -1.85
C PHE A 109 -18.44 0.50 -1.62
N THR A 110 -19.48 0.99 -0.96
CA THR A 110 -20.70 0.22 -0.71
C THR A 110 -21.45 -0.05 -2.02
N GLU A 111 -21.55 0.95 -2.90
CA GLU A 111 -22.15 0.79 -4.23
C GLU A 111 -21.36 -0.20 -5.09
N MET A 112 -20.05 -0.04 -5.16
CA MET A 112 -19.17 -0.96 -5.90
C MET A 112 -19.27 -2.39 -5.36
N ARG A 113 -19.23 -2.55 -4.03
CA ARG A 113 -19.44 -3.86 -3.39
C ARG A 113 -20.79 -4.45 -3.77
N ASN A 114 -21.86 -3.66 -3.74
CA ASN A 114 -23.19 -4.13 -4.10
C ASN A 114 -23.27 -4.53 -5.58
N LEU A 115 -22.60 -3.82 -6.48
CA LEU A 115 -22.51 -4.20 -7.90
C LEU A 115 -21.77 -5.52 -8.09
N TYR A 116 -20.62 -5.69 -7.42
CA TYR A 116 -19.86 -6.93 -7.49
C TYR A 116 -20.60 -8.12 -6.88
N VAL A 117 -21.26 -7.92 -5.73
CA VAL A 117 -22.09 -8.97 -5.11
C VAL A 117 -23.20 -9.38 -6.08
N LYS A 118 -23.91 -8.42 -6.68
CA LYS A 118 -24.92 -8.73 -7.70
C LYS A 118 -24.32 -9.52 -8.87
N GLN A 119 -23.16 -9.13 -9.38
CA GLN A 119 -22.51 -9.83 -10.48
C GLN A 119 -22.14 -11.27 -10.10
N VAL A 120 -21.62 -11.49 -8.89
CA VAL A 120 -21.32 -12.83 -8.38
C VAL A 120 -22.61 -13.63 -8.20
N ASP A 121 -23.66 -13.03 -7.64
CA ASP A 121 -24.96 -13.69 -7.46
C ASP A 121 -25.54 -14.11 -8.81
N TYR A 122 -25.50 -13.25 -9.84
CA TYR A 122 -25.91 -13.62 -11.21
C TYR A 122 -25.08 -14.79 -11.75
N MET A 123 -23.75 -14.77 -11.58
CA MET A 123 -22.89 -15.88 -12.01
C MET A 123 -23.16 -17.19 -11.26
N VAL A 124 -23.57 -17.10 -9.99
CA VAL A 124 -23.94 -18.27 -9.18
C VAL A 124 -25.31 -18.81 -9.60
N VAL A 125 -26.28 -17.91 -9.83
CA VAL A 125 -27.62 -18.27 -10.31
C VAL A 125 -27.56 -18.87 -11.70
N ASP A 126 -26.78 -18.29 -12.62
CA ASP A 126 -26.60 -18.84 -13.97
C ASP A 126 -25.96 -20.23 -13.90
N LYS A 127 -24.94 -20.43 -13.07
CA LYS A 127 -24.35 -21.76 -12.83
C LYS A 127 -25.31 -22.74 -12.18
N GLN A 128 -26.15 -22.28 -11.26
CA GLN A 128 -27.18 -23.12 -10.63
C GLN A 128 -28.26 -23.49 -11.63
N LYS A 129 -28.65 -22.57 -12.52
CA LYS A 129 -29.61 -22.80 -13.59
C LYS A 129 -29.04 -23.76 -14.64
N GLU A 130 -27.76 -23.65 -14.99
CA GLU A 130 -27.05 -24.64 -15.80
C GLU A 130 -27.04 -26.03 -15.14
N LEU A 131 -26.79 -26.09 -13.82
CA LEU A 131 -26.87 -27.36 -13.07
C LEU A 131 -28.30 -27.90 -12.97
N GLU A 132 -29.29 -27.03 -12.79
CA GLU A 132 -30.69 -27.41 -12.67
C GLU A 132 -31.27 -27.84 -14.01
N GLU A 133 -30.92 -27.18 -15.12
CA GLU A 133 -31.23 -27.60 -16.50
C GLU A 133 -30.52 -28.93 -16.84
N ALA A 134 -29.29 -29.14 -16.35
CA ALA A 134 -28.63 -30.45 -16.45
C ALA A 134 -29.28 -31.53 -15.55
N SER A 135 -29.98 -31.14 -14.46
CA SER A 135 -30.62 -32.07 -13.51
C SER A 135 -32.12 -32.29 -13.73
N SER A 136 -32.78 -31.41 -14.50
CA SER A 136 -34.21 -31.46 -14.84
C SER A 136 -34.46 -32.16 -16.18
N ILE A 137 -33.40 -32.64 -16.82
CA ILE A 137 -33.47 -33.81 -17.72
C ILE A 137 -33.91 -34.98 -16.84
N GLU A 138 -35.18 -35.35 -16.98
CA GLU A 138 -35.90 -36.36 -16.21
C GLU A 138 -35.08 -37.62 -15.93
N VAL A 139 -35.29 -38.16 -14.72
CA VAL A 139 -35.20 -39.60 -14.45
C VAL A 139 -36.19 -40.32 -15.38
N VAL A 140 -35.80 -40.52 -16.63
CA VAL A 140 -36.26 -41.63 -17.45
C VAL A 140 -35.29 -42.77 -17.14
N SER A 141 -35.86 -43.81 -16.53
CA SER A 141 -35.26 -45.12 -16.31
C SER A 141 -34.28 -45.53 -17.42
N ASP A 142 -33.08 -45.95 -17.06
CA ASP A 142 -32.16 -46.81 -17.83
C ASP A 142 -32.42 -46.84 -19.35
N ARG A 143 -32.09 -45.76 -20.07
CA ARG A 143 -31.76 -45.75 -21.51
C ARG A 143 -31.29 -44.37 -21.96
N GLU A 144 -30.03 -44.34 -22.43
CA GLU A 144 -29.49 -43.43 -23.44
C GLU A 144 -29.31 -41.95 -23.01
N LEU A 145 -28.20 -41.72 -22.30
CA LEU A 145 -27.42 -40.49 -22.46
C LEU A 145 -27.03 -40.39 -23.95
N GLU A 146 -27.75 -39.61 -24.74
CA GLU A 146 -27.14 -39.00 -25.93
C GLU A 146 -26.17 -37.92 -25.42
N GLU A 147 -25.00 -38.39 -24.97
CA GLU A 147 -23.77 -37.63 -25.20
C GLU A 147 -23.78 -37.27 -26.68
N ASP A 148 -23.45 -36.03 -27.06
CA ASP A 148 -23.11 -35.74 -28.45
C ASP A 148 -21.83 -36.53 -28.79
N GLU A 149 -21.99 -37.82 -29.10
CA GLU A 149 -20.97 -38.88 -29.15
C GLU A 149 -19.93 -38.65 -30.26
N ASN A 150 -19.98 -37.57 -31.03
CA ASN A 150 -19.22 -37.44 -32.27
C ASN A 150 -18.61 -36.06 -32.55
N CYS A 151 -18.14 -35.34 -31.54
CA CYS A 151 -17.23 -34.22 -31.80
C CYS A 151 -15.84 -34.76 -32.19
N TRP A 152 -15.64 -34.93 -33.50
CA TRP A 152 -14.38 -35.29 -34.15
C TRP A 152 -13.82 -34.07 -34.90
N ILE A 153 -12.62 -33.65 -34.53
CA ILE A 153 -11.90 -32.53 -35.14
C ILE A 153 -10.86 -33.05 -36.13
N THR A 154 -10.66 -32.30 -37.22
CA THR A 154 -9.62 -32.56 -38.21
C THR A 154 -8.23 -32.15 -37.70
N LEU A 155 -7.15 -32.70 -38.29
CA LEU A 155 -5.78 -32.33 -37.93
C LEU A 155 -5.49 -30.83 -38.08
N ASP A 156 -6.10 -30.17 -39.07
CA ASP A 156 -5.86 -28.75 -39.34
C ASP A 156 -6.47 -27.85 -38.26
N GLU A 157 -7.74 -28.08 -37.92
CA GLU A 157 -8.43 -27.43 -36.80
C GLU A 157 -7.72 -27.68 -35.46
N PHE A 158 -7.19 -28.90 -35.26
CA PHE A 158 -6.39 -29.23 -34.09
C PHE A 158 -5.07 -28.42 -34.03
N PHE A 159 -4.38 -28.25 -35.16
CA PHE A 159 -3.16 -27.44 -35.21
C PHE A 159 -3.41 -25.95 -34.97
N GLU A 160 -4.55 -25.43 -35.42
CA GLU A 160 -4.98 -24.06 -35.15
C GLU A 160 -5.27 -23.86 -33.67
N ARG A 161 -6.06 -24.75 -33.04
CA ARG A 161 -6.37 -24.69 -31.60
C ARG A 161 -5.12 -24.80 -30.72
N CYS A 162 -4.15 -25.62 -31.13
CA CYS A 162 -2.88 -25.78 -30.41
C CYS A 162 -1.79 -24.80 -30.82
N GLN A 163 -2.08 -23.82 -31.70
CA GLN A 163 -1.13 -22.79 -32.18
C GLN A 163 0.19 -23.38 -32.75
N ILE A 164 0.10 -24.48 -33.51
CA ILE A 164 1.26 -25.17 -34.10
C ILE A 164 1.47 -24.74 -35.55
N HIS A 165 2.19 -23.63 -35.74
CA HIS A 165 2.46 -23.08 -37.07
C HIS A 165 3.74 -23.62 -37.74
N LYS A 166 4.58 -24.37 -37.02
CA LYS A 166 5.86 -24.89 -37.56
C LYS A 166 5.65 -26.23 -38.26
N GLU A 167 5.94 -26.30 -39.56
CA GLU A 167 5.79 -27.50 -40.40
C GLU A 167 6.54 -28.73 -39.84
N LYS A 168 7.79 -28.53 -39.39
CA LYS A 168 8.59 -29.59 -38.75
C LYS A 168 7.94 -30.15 -37.47
N ARG A 169 7.13 -29.35 -36.77
CA ARG A 169 6.42 -29.75 -35.55
C ARG A 169 5.11 -30.47 -35.89
N LYS A 170 4.38 -30.00 -36.91
CA LYS A 170 3.19 -30.70 -37.45
C LYS A 170 3.53 -32.14 -37.86
N VAL A 171 4.56 -32.33 -38.68
CA VAL A 171 5.00 -33.67 -39.12
C VAL A 171 5.37 -34.58 -37.93
N LYS A 172 6.00 -34.05 -36.89
CA LYS A 172 6.33 -34.82 -35.67
C LYS A 172 5.09 -35.22 -34.88
N VAL A 173 4.10 -34.32 -34.78
CA VAL A 173 2.84 -34.59 -34.08
C VAL A 173 2.02 -35.63 -34.84
N VAL A 174 1.88 -35.52 -36.17
CA VAL A 174 1.19 -36.53 -37.00
C VAL A 174 1.82 -37.92 -36.81
N LYS A 175 3.15 -38.03 -36.82
CA LYS A 175 3.83 -39.32 -36.57
C LYS A 175 3.52 -39.89 -35.18
N ARG A 176 3.36 -39.03 -34.16
CA ARG A 176 3.00 -39.47 -32.81
C ARG A 176 1.53 -39.87 -32.71
N LEU A 177 0.63 -39.13 -33.36
CA LEU A 177 -0.79 -39.47 -33.44
C LEU A 177 -1.01 -40.81 -34.14
N ARG A 178 -0.34 -41.06 -35.28
CA ARG A 178 -0.33 -42.39 -35.93
C ARG A 178 0.18 -43.49 -35.00
N LYS A 179 1.22 -43.21 -34.21
CA LYS A 179 1.78 -44.17 -33.24
C LYS A 179 0.84 -44.42 -32.05
N ALA A 180 0.06 -43.43 -31.63
CA ALA A 180 -0.95 -43.57 -30.58
C ALA A 180 -2.18 -44.34 -31.09
N PHE A 181 -2.63 -44.08 -32.32
CA PHE A 181 -3.66 -44.88 -32.99
C PHE A 181 -3.26 -46.37 -33.09
N MET A 182 -2.02 -46.66 -33.49
CA MET A 182 -1.49 -48.04 -33.54
C MET A 182 -1.40 -48.72 -32.15
N LYS A 183 -1.59 -47.98 -31.06
CA LYS A 183 -1.66 -48.50 -29.69
C LYS A 183 -3.10 -48.65 -29.19
N ASN A 184 -4.09 -48.53 -30.08
CA ASN A 184 -5.53 -48.52 -29.77
C ASN A 184 -5.91 -47.42 -28.77
N ASP A 185 -5.42 -46.20 -29.00
CA ASP A 185 -5.88 -45.04 -28.23
C ASP A 185 -7.28 -44.62 -28.70
N GLU A 186 -8.27 -44.73 -27.81
CA GLU A 186 -9.69 -44.44 -28.07
C GLU A 186 -9.94 -42.98 -28.45
N ARG A 187 -8.97 -42.09 -28.19
CA ARG A 187 -9.04 -40.65 -28.47
C ARG A 187 -8.85 -40.30 -29.95
N ILE A 188 -8.38 -41.25 -30.76
CA ILE A 188 -7.96 -41.03 -32.15
C ILE A 188 -8.71 -42.01 -33.06
N LYS A 189 -9.38 -41.47 -34.07
CA LYS A 189 -10.05 -42.26 -35.11
C LYS A 189 -9.35 -42.04 -36.44
N MET A 190 -9.27 -43.09 -37.26
CA MET A 190 -8.70 -43.00 -38.61
C MET A 190 -9.72 -43.54 -39.61
N GLU A 191 -10.20 -42.67 -40.49
CA GLU A 191 -11.10 -43.01 -41.61
C GLU A 191 -10.44 -42.52 -42.90
N ASP A 192 -10.38 -43.36 -43.94
CA ASP A 192 -9.85 -43.03 -45.27
C ASP A 192 -8.47 -42.33 -45.28
N ASP A 193 -7.51 -42.85 -44.48
CA ASP A 193 -6.14 -42.33 -44.31
C ASP A 193 -6.07 -40.90 -43.69
N THR A 194 -7.20 -40.38 -43.23
CA THR A 194 -7.33 -39.13 -42.48
C THR A 194 -7.51 -39.40 -40.98
N ILE A 195 -6.84 -38.59 -40.15
CA ILE A 195 -6.84 -38.74 -38.68
C ILE A 195 -7.82 -37.73 -38.09
N TYR A 196 -8.73 -38.23 -37.27
CA TYR A 196 -9.69 -37.47 -36.50
C TYR A 196 -9.37 -37.57 -35.00
N LEU A 197 -9.59 -36.47 -34.30
CA LEU A 197 -9.27 -36.32 -32.87
C LEU A 197 -10.54 -35.97 -32.11
N SER A 198 -10.79 -36.65 -30.99
CA SER A 198 -11.87 -36.28 -30.08
C SER A 198 -11.66 -34.86 -29.53
N CYS A 199 -12.71 -34.02 -29.59
CA CYS A 199 -12.69 -32.64 -29.11
C CYS A 199 -12.53 -32.50 -27.59
N TYR A 200 -12.88 -33.54 -26.85
CA TYR A 200 -13.03 -33.49 -25.40
C TYR A 200 -11.78 -33.95 -24.65
N HIS A 201 -10.78 -34.46 -25.39
CA HIS A 201 -9.60 -35.06 -24.80
C HIS A 201 -8.39 -34.14 -24.87
N PHE A 202 -7.55 -34.20 -23.83
CA PHE A 202 -6.28 -33.50 -23.79
C PHE A 202 -5.18 -34.34 -24.46
N TYR A 203 -4.39 -33.70 -25.32
CA TYR A 203 -3.31 -34.33 -26.11
C TYR A 203 -1.92 -33.86 -25.67
N GLU A 204 -1.78 -33.34 -24.45
CA GLU A 204 -0.51 -32.81 -23.94
C GLU A 204 0.59 -33.88 -23.90
N ASP A 205 0.24 -35.14 -23.65
CA ASP A 205 1.09 -36.33 -23.71
C ASP A 205 1.67 -36.57 -25.11
N ILE A 206 0.90 -36.27 -26.15
CA ILE A 206 1.30 -36.41 -27.56
C ILE A 206 2.09 -35.16 -28.03
N LEU A 207 1.70 -33.98 -27.55
CA LEU A 207 2.29 -32.70 -27.93
C LEU A 207 3.65 -32.46 -27.24
N ASN A 208 3.73 -32.72 -25.94
CA ASN A 208 4.85 -32.36 -25.08
C ASN A 208 5.53 -33.59 -24.46
N LYS A 209 6.03 -34.50 -25.30
CA LYS A 209 7.04 -35.44 -24.81
C LYS A 209 8.40 -34.72 -24.69
N LYS A 210 8.68 -34.16 -23.51
CA LYS A 210 10.06 -34.10 -23.00
C LYS A 210 10.52 -35.56 -22.90
N LEU A 211 11.68 -35.87 -23.47
CA LEU A 211 12.39 -37.09 -23.11
C LEU A 211 12.63 -37.11 -21.60
#